data_AF-A0A3B9AQF6-F1
#
_entry.id   AF-A0A3B9AQF6-F1
#
_cell.length_a   1.000
_cell.length_b   1.000
_cell.length_c   1.000
_cell.angle_alpha   90.00
_cell.angle_beta   90.00
_cell.angle_gamma   90.00
#
_symmetry.space_group_name_H-M   'P 1'
#
loop_
_entity.id
_entity.type
_entity.pdbx_description
1 polymer ?
#
loop_
_entity_poly.entity_id
_entity_poly.type
_entity_poly.pdbx_seq_one_letter_code
_entity_poly.pdbx_strand_id
1 'polypeptide(L)'
;MQKLSLKDFEHSISPSTWETADNLVQAGSVKNLREIEKHFWVALVETDEGDYESEVMITPHKIKAYACECFGEGRRLMCAHIAATLIRLRQFLAQREEAKQLKAE
;
A
#
# COMPACT_ATOMS: atom_id res chain seq x y z
N MET A 1 -12.11 -4.11 -16.68
CA MET A 1 -11.38 -3.61 -15.51
C MET A 1 -10.27 -4.61 -15.20
N GLN A 2 -8.99 -4.18 -15.26
CA GLN A 2 -7.87 -5.05 -14.88
C GLN A 2 -8.03 -5.46 -13.41
N LYS A 3 -7.84 -6.75 -13.12
CA LYS A 3 -7.90 -7.28 -11.75
C LYS A 3 -6.57 -6.96 -11.07
N LEU A 4 -6.53 -5.90 -10.27
CA LEU A 4 -5.35 -5.53 -9.48
C LEU A 4 -5.19 -6.50 -8.29
N SER A 5 -4.08 -7.24 -8.27
CA SER A 5 -3.68 -8.16 -7.21
C SER A 5 -2.68 -7.47 -6.29
N LEU A 6 -2.74 -7.73 -4.98
CA LEU A 6 -1.72 -7.24 -4.04
C LEU A 6 -0.33 -7.80 -4.34
N LYS A 7 -0.25 -8.97 -5.00
CA LYS A 7 1.03 -9.58 -5.37
C LYS A 7 1.69 -8.89 -6.58
N ASP A 8 0.88 -8.46 -7.54
CA ASP A 8 1.34 -8.14 -8.91
C ASP A 8 0.99 -6.70 -9.36
N PHE A 9 0.55 -5.84 -8.43
CA PHE A 9 0.12 -4.47 -8.78
C PHE A 9 1.25 -3.62 -9.36
N GLU A 10 2.51 -4.01 -9.16
CA GLU A 10 3.69 -3.35 -9.74
C GLU A 10 3.64 -3.28 -11.27
N HIS A 11 3.03 -4.27 -11.92
CA HIS A 11 2.84 -4.27 -13.38
C HIS A 11 1.76 -3.29 -13.86
N SER A 12 1.01 -2.68 -12.94
CA SER A 12 -0.07 -1.75 -13.24
C SER A 12 0.30 -0.28 -13.00
N ILE A 13 1.55 0.00 -12.61
CA ILE A 13 2.06 1.35 -12.36
C ILE A 13 3.32 1.62 -13.19
N SER A 14 3.67 2.89 -13.37
CA SER A 14 4.91 3.24 -14.09
C SER A 14 6.15 2.87 -13.29
N PRO A 15 7.29 2.58 -13.94
CA PRO A 15 8.56 2.32 -13.25
C PRO A 15 8.98 3.44 -12.30
N SER A 16 8.75 4.71 -12.69
CA SER A 16 9.03 5.87 -11.84
C SER A 16 8.17 5.92 -10.57
N THR A 17 6.90 5.50 -10.68
CA THR A 17 6.00 5.42 -9.52
C THR A 17 6.44 4.29 -8.58
N TRP A 18 6.84 3.16 -9.15
CA TRP A 18 7.37 2.02 -8.40
C TRP A 18 8.65 2.39 -7.64
N GLU A 19 9.63 2.98 -8.33
CA GLU A 19 10.90 3.40 -7.72
C GLU A 19 10.66 4.38 -6.56
N THR A 20 9.80 5.37 -6.76
CA THR A 20 9.45 6.32 -5.69
C THR A 20 8.79 5.61 -4.51
N ALA A 21 7.86 4.69 -4.77
CA ALA A 21 7.18 3.92 -3.75
C ALA A 21 8.14 3.02 -2.95
N ASP A 22 9.07 2.35 -3.63
CA ASP A 22 10.08 1.51 -2.99
C ASP A 22 10.99 2.37 -2.10
N ASN A 23 11.47 3.51 -2.59
CA ASN A 23 12.27 4.45 -1.80
C ASN A 23 11.55 4.91 -0.53
N LEU A 24 10.25 5.23 -0.60
CA LEU A 24 9.45 5.61 0.58
C LEU A 24 9.37 4.47 1.60
N VAL A 25 9.23 3.22 1.14
CA VAL A 25 9.20 2.05 2.04
C VAL A 25 10.57 1.81 2.67
N GLN A 26 11.66 1.88 1.89
CA GLN A 26 13.03 1.71 2.39
C GLN A 26 13.42 2.79 3.39
N ALA A 27 12.99 4.04 3.16
CA ALA A 27 13.16 5.15 4.09
C ALA A 27 12.29 5.02 5.36
N GLY A 28 11.36 4.06 5.39
CA GLY A 28 10.44 3.88 6.50
C GLY A 28 9.38 4.98 6.61
N SER A 29 9.10 5.69 5.51
CA SER A 29 8.13 6.79 5.44
C SER A 29 6.68 6.36 5.62
N VAL A 30 6.37 5.07 5.42
CA VAL A 30 5.02 4.53 5.65
C VAL A 30 4.83 4.25 7.15
N LYS A 31 4.11 5.14 7.83
CA LYS A 31 3.82 5.10 9.26
C LYS A 31 2.39 4.68 9.54
N ASN A 32 2.14 4.25 10.78
CA ASN A 32 0.81 3.99 11.32
C ASN A 32 -0.09 3.06 10.48
N LEU A 33 0.52 2.12 9.73
CA LEU A 33 -0.24 1.13 8.96
C LEU A 33 -1.11 0.29 9.89
N ARG A 34 -2.42 0.43 9.77
CA ARG A 34 -3.40 -0.29 10.60
C ARG A 34 -4.66 -0.62 9.83
N GLU A 35 -5.30 -1.71 10.23
CA GLU A 35 -6.63 -2.10 9.76
C GLU A 35 -7.66 -1.41 10.63
N ILE A 36 -8.44 -0.48 10.06
CA ILE A 36 -9.47 0.27 10.80
C ILE A 36 -10.84 -0.41 10.71
N GLU A 37 -11.10 -1.12 9.60
CA GLU A 37 -12.21 -2.03 9.44
C GLU A 37 -11.73 -3.26 8.69
N LYS A 38 -12.50 -4.36 8.74
CA LYS A 38 -12.15 -5.58 8.02
C LYS A 38 -11.89 -5.27 6.55
N HIS A 39 -10.70 -5.63 6.06
CA HIS A 39 -10.24 -5.39 4.69
C HIS A 39 -9.97 -3.93 4.35
N PHE A 40 -9.97 -3.01 5.33
CA PHE A 40 -9.77 -1.58 5.13
C PHE A 40 -8.61 -1.07 5.97
N TRP A 41 -7.60 -0.57 5.28
CA TRP A 41 -6.31 -0.21 5.85
C TRP A 41 -6.02 1.26 5.61
N VAL A 42 -5.47 1.91 6.63
CA VAL A 42 -5.02 3.29 6.56
C VAL A 42 -3.55 3.34 6.96
N ALA A 43 -2.79 4.19 6.28
CA ALA A 43 -1.41 4.51 6.61
C ALA A 43 -1.13 5.99 6.33
N LEU A 44 -0.21 6.56 7.11
CA LEU A 44 0.35 7.88 6.88
C LEU A 44 1.65 7.72 6.09
N VAL A 45 1.83 8.50 5.02
CA VAL A 45 3.06 8.49 4.22
C VAL A 45 3.75 9.84 4.37
N GLU A 46 4.85 9.87 5.11
CA GLU A 46 5.65 11.06 5.35
C GLU A 46 6.54 11.35 4.14
N THR A 47 6.47 12.56 3.59
CA THR A 47 7.33 13.02 2.50
C THR A 47 7.90 14.39 2.79
N ASP A 48 8.91 14.82 2.03
CA ASP A 48 9.47 16.16 2.17
C ASP A 48 8.45 17.28 1.86
N GLU A 49 7.40 16.96 1.10
CA GLU A 49 6.31 17.90 0.77
C GLU A 49 5.21 17.95 1.85
N GLY A 50 5.20 16.99 2.78
CA GLY A 50 4.18 16.85 3.81
C GLY A 50 3.74 15.40 4.03
N ASP A 51 2.81 15.23 4.96
CA ASP A 51 2.27 13.92 5.32
C ASP A 51 0.96 13.69 4.57
N TYR A 52 0.84 12.53 3.92
CA TYR A 52 -0.35 12.16 3.16
C TYR A 52 -1.01 10.92 3.76
N GLU A 53 -2.31 11.00 4.03
CA GLU A 53 -3.10 9.83 4.36
C GLU A 53 -3.37 8.99 3.11
N SER A 54 -3.19 7.68 3.27
CA SER A 54 -3.42 6.69 2.25
C SER A 54 -4.35 5.61 2.79
N GLU A 55 -5.39 5.33 2.01
CA GLU A 55 -6.45 4.40 2.36
C GLU A 55 -6.51 3.32 1.30
N VAL A 56 -6.52 2.05 1.71
CA VAL A 56 -6.60 0.92 0.78
C VAL A 56 -7.60 -0.12 1.28
N MET A 57 -8.48 -0.55 0.39
CA MET A 57 -9.39 -1.65 0.64
C MET A 57 -8.89 -2.89 -0.11
N ILE A 58 -8.51 -3.93 0.61
CA ILE A 58 -7.96 -5.17 0.05
C ILE A 58 -8.72 -6.40 0.55
N THR A 59 -8.99 -7.33 -0.34
CA THR A 59 -9.28 -8.72 0.06
C THR A 59 -8.02 -9.56 -0.09
N PRO A 60 -7.97 -10.80 0.45
CA PRO A 60 -6.76 -11.63 0.40
C PRO A 60 -6.13 -11.80 -0.99
N HIS A 61 -6.90 -11.62 -2.06
CA HIS A 61 -6.44 -11.83 -3.45
C HIS A 61 -6.50 -10.60 -4.35
N LYS A 62 -7.08 -9.47 -3.91
CA LYS A 62 -7.28 -8.31 -4.80
C LYS A 62 -7.37 -6.99 -4.04
N ILE A 63 -6.92 -5.94 -4.71
CA ILE A 63 -7.13 -4.55 -4.33
C ILE A 63 -8.51 -4.15 -4.86
N LYS A 64 -9.40 -3.72 -3.96
CA LYS A 64 -10.78 -3.32 -4.29
C LYS A 64 -10.88 -1.83 -4.58
N ALA A 65 -10.26 -1.02 -3.73
CA ALA A 65 -10.30 0.43 -3.81
C ALA A 65 -9.05 1.00 -3.13
N TYR A 66 -8.69 2.21 -3.50
CA TYR A 66 -7.63 2.97 -2.85
C TYR A 66 -7.91 4.47 -3.02
N ALA A 67 -7.52 5.25 -2.03
CA ALA A 67 -7.61 6.70 -2.03
C ALA A 67 -6.38 7.29 -1.33
N CYS A 68 -5.92 8.44 -1.81
CA CYS A 68 -4.81 9.16 -1.19
C CYS A 68 -5.12 10.64 -1.25
N GLU A 69 -4.77 11.35 -0.17
CA GLU A 69 -4.94 12.80 -0.09
C GLU A 69 -4.13 13.55 -1.14
N CYS A 70 -3.07 12.94 -1.69
CA CYS A 70 -2.28 13.56 -2.76
C CYS A 70 -3.00 13.60 -4.12
N PHE A 71 -4.18 12.99 -4.27
CA PHE A 71 -4.91 13.02 -5.53
C PHE A 71 -5.59 14.38 -5.73
N GLY A 72 -5.02 15.20 -6.62
CA GLY A 72 -5.73 16.33 -7.23
C GLY A 72 -6.78 15.88 -8.26
N GLU A 73 -7.68 16.80 -8.64
CA GLU A 73 -8.70 16.55 -9.67
C GLU A 73 -8.09 15.95 -10.95
N GLY A 74 -8.59 14.77 -11.37
CA GLY A 74 -8.25 14.15 -12.64
C GLY A 74 -7.19 13.03 -12.61
N ARG A 75 -6.56 12.70 -11.47
CA ARG A 75 -5.64 11.54 -11.41
C ARG A 75 -6.42 10.22 -11.34
N ARG A 76 -6.27 9.38 -12.37
CA ARG A 76 -6.87 8.03 -12.48
C ARG A 76 -5.90 6.88 -12.21
N LEU A 77 -4.64 7.17 -11.88
CA LEU A 77 -3.59 6.18 -11.69
C LEU A 77 -3.10 6.18 -10.25
N MET A 78 -2.71 5.01 -9.76
CA MET A 78 -2.15 4.80 -8.43
C MET A 78 -0.90 5.67 -8.23
N CYS A 79 -0.89 6.49 -7.18
CA CYS A 79 0.27 7.31 -6.83
C CYS A 79 1.34 6.49 -6.09
N ALA A 80 2.52 7.08 -5.92
CA ALA A 80 3.62 6.46 -5.18
C ALA A 80 3.25 6.17 -3.71
N HIS A 81 2.43 7.01 -3.06
CA HIS A 81 1.98 6.78 -1.68
C HIS A 81 1.11 5.53 -1.55
N ILE A 82 0.12 5.35 -2.43
CA ILE A 82 -0.69 4.12 -2.45
C ILE A 82 0.18 2.91 -2.73
N ALA A 83 1.07 3.01 -3.72
CA ALA A 83 1.98 1.92 -4.04
C ALA A 83 2.86 1.56 -2.82
N ALA A 84 3.44 2.55 -2.13
CA ALA A 84 4.25 2.36 -0.94
C ALA A 84 3.45 1.67 0.20
N THR A 85 2.22 2.14 0.43
CA THR A 85 1.31 1.53 1.41
C THR A 85 0.98 0.07 1.05
N LEU A 86 0.75 -0.24 -0.22
CA LEU A 86 0.52 -1.61 -0.68
C LEU A 86 1.76 -2.51 -0.55
N ILE A 87 2.97 -1.99 -0.85
CA ILE A 87 4.22 -2.72 -0.62
C ILE A 87 4.36 -3.04 0.87
N ARG A 88 4.21 -2.05 1.74
CA ARG A 88 4.32 -2.22 3.19
C ARG A 88 3.27 -3.17 3.74
N LEU A 89 2.03 -3.08 3.25
CA LEU A 89 0.94 -3.97 3.63
C LEU A 89 1.22 -5.42 3.22
N ARG A 90 1.75 -5.65 2.02
CA ARG A 90 2.17 -6.98 1.56
C ARG A 90 3.23 -7.59 2.50
N GLN A 91 4.24 -6.82 2.88
CA GLN A 91 5.27 -7.25 3.86
C GLN A 91 4.65 -7.55 5.23
N PHE A 92 3.78 -6.67 5.72
CA PHE A 92 3.13 -6.83 7.03
C PHE A 92 2.26 -8.10 7.10
N LEU A 93 1.50 -8.39 6.04
CA LEU A 93 0.68 -9.60 5.98
C LEU A 93 1.53 -10.87 5.89
N ALA A 94 2.62 -10.86 5.12
CA ALA A 94 3.56 -11.99 5.06
C ALA A 94 4.18 -12.28 6.44
N GLN A 95 4.70 -11.25 7.12
CA GLN A 95 5.25 -11.37 8.47
C GLN A 95 4.22 -11.92 9.48
N ARG A 96 2.96 -11.50 9.37
CA ARG A 96 1.87 -12.02 10.22
C ARG A 96 1.54 -13.48 9.92
N GLU A 97 1.64 -13.91 8.67
CA GLU A 97 1.40 -15.30 8.28
C GLU A 97 2.52 -16.21 8.79
N GLU A 98 3.78 -15.82 8.57
CA GLU A 98 4.97 -16.52 9.10
C GLU A 98 4.92 -16.64 10.63
N ALA A 99 4.59 -15.55 11.33
CA ALA A 99 4.47 -15.56 12.79
C ALA A 99 3.33 -16.45 13.32
N LYS A 100 2.28 -16.71 12.51
CA LYS A 100 1.22 -17.66 12.87
C LYS A 100 1.68 -19.10 12.68
N GLN A 101 2.42 -19.37 11.59
CA GLN A 101 2.95 -20.70 11.30
C GLN A 101 3.94 -21.15 12.38
N LEU A 102 4.87 -20.28 12.79
CA LEU A 102 5.85 -20.55 13.85
C LEU A 102 5.24 -20.81 15.25
N LYS A 103 3.99 -20.40 15.49
CA LYS A 103 3.30 -20.65 16.78
C LYS A 103 2.42 -21.89 16.76
N ALA A 104 2.17 -22.46 15.59
CA ALA A 104 1.34 -23.63 15.40
C ALA A 104 2.18 -24.93 15.34
N GLU A 105 3.50 -24.80 15.24
CA GLU A 105 4.51 -25.86 15.29
C GLU A 105 5.13 -25.94 16.69
#